data_AF-A0A9R1C3S1-F1
#
_entry.id   AF-A0A9R1C3S1-F1
#
_cell.length_a   1.000
_cell.length_b   1.000
_cell.length_c   1.000
_cell.angle_alpha   90.00
_cell.angle_beta   90.00
_cell.angle_gamma   90.00
#
_symmetry.space_group_name_H-M   'P 1'
#
loop_
_entity.id
_entity.type
_entity.pdbx_description
1 polymer ?
#
loop_
_entity_poly.entity_id
_entity_poly.type
_entity_poly.pdbx_seq_one_letter_code
_entity_poly.pdbx_strand_id
1 'polypeptide(L)'
;MATKIYIVYYSTWGHVATLAEEIKKGADSVPGVEVTIWRVPETLPEDVLVKMHAAPVRQDHPVITASQLAEADGGGSAYGAGTFAGADGGRVPTGAELALAEHQGKYFAGIAKKLKSV
;
A
#
# COMPACT_ATOMS: atom_id res chain seq x y z
N MET A 1 1.91 12.57 -19.38
CA MET A 1 1.08 12.57 -18.16
C MET A 1 1.87 11.82 -17.10
N ALA A 2 1.85 12.29 -15.85
CA ALA A 2 2.45 11.56 -14.74
C ALA A 2 1.49 10.46 -14.28
N THR A 3 1.99 9.25 -14.06
CA THR A 3 1.23 8.10 -13.55
C THR A 3 1.04 8.27 -12.05
N LYS A 4 -0.20 8.38 -11.59
CA LYS A 4 -0.54 8.52 -10.16
C LYS A 4 -0.63 7.16 -9.49
N ILE A 5 0.19 6.96 -8.45
CA ILE A 5 0.26 5.74 -7.66
C ILE A 5 -0.14 6.02 -6.22
N TYR A 6 -1.11 5.27 -5.70
CA TYR A 6 -1.48 5.34 -4.29
C TYR A 6 -0.90 4.17 -3.49
N ILE A 7 -0.29 4.49 -2.36
CA ILE A 7 0.09 3.52 -1.31
C ILE A 7 -0.93 3.66 -0.19
N VAL A 8 -1.86 2.71 -0.10
CA VAL A 8 -2.93 2.73 0.90
C VAL A 8 -2.58 1.76 2.03
N TYR A 9 -2.60 2.25 3.27
CA TYR A 9 -2.22 1.43 4.42
C TYR A 9 -3.04 1.75 5.68
N TYR A 10 -3.02 0.79 6.60
CA TYR A 10 -3.43 0.95 8.00
C TYR A 10 -2.26 0.52 8.89
N SER A 11 -2.04 1.19 10.03
CA SER A 11 -0.94 0.87 10.93
C SER A 11 -1.25 1.29 12.37
N THR A 12 -1.45 0.33 13.26
CA THR A 12 -1.68 0.58 14.70
C THR A 12 -0.41 0.95 15.45
N TRP A 13 0.72 0.31 15.12
CA TRP A 13 2.02 0.51 15.81
C TRP A 13 3.09 1.20 14.96
N GLY A 14 2.72 1.75 13.80
CA GLY A 14 3.64 2.51 12.96
C GLY A 14 4.53 1.70 12.01
N HIS A 15 4.74 0.40 12.21
CA HIS A 15 5.61 -0.41 11.34
C HIS A 15 5.24 -0.34 9.85
N VAL A 16 3.94 -0.41 9.54
CA VAL A 16 3.46 -0.38 8.15
C VAL A 16 3.54 1.03 7.56
N ALA A 17 3.48 2.07 8.41
CA ALA A 17 3.72 3.44 7.96
C ALA A 17 5.17 3.62 7.53
N THR A 18 6.13 3.09 8.30
CA THR A 18 7.55 3.08 7.93
C THR A 18 7.78 2.31 6.63
N LEU A 19 7.12 1.16 6.47
CA LEU A 19 7.19 0.39 5.22
C LEU A 19 6.65 1.20 4.02
N ALA A 20 5.52 1.89 4.18
CA ALA A 20 4.92 2.71 3.14
C ALA A 20 5.87 3.84 2.67
N GLU A 21 6.62 4.45 3.59
CA GLU A 21 7.62 5.48 3.28
C GLU A 21 8.79 4.93 2.46
N GLU A 22 9.31 3.75 2.81
CA GLU A 22 10.36 3.11 2.01
C GLU A 22 9.87 2.72 0.62
N ILE A 23 8.63 2.23 0.50
CA ILE A 23 8.01 1.95 -0.79
C ILE A 23 7.86 3.24 -1.60
N LYS A 24 7.42 4.35 -0.97
CA LYS A 24 7.32 5.65 -1.63
C LYS A 24 8.66 6.12 -2.17
N LYS A 25 9.75 6.02 -1.40
CA LYS A 25 11.11 6.37 -1.88
C LYS A 25 11.49 5.58 -3.14
N GLY A 26 11.18 4.27 -3.16
CA GLY A 26 11.44 3.42 -4.31
C GLY A 26 10.59 3.81 -5.53
N ALA A 27 9.31 4.05 -5.33
CA ALA A 27 8.39 4.39 -6.41
C ALA A 27 8.60 5.82 -6.96
N ASP A 28 8.92 6.80 -6.11
CA ASP A 28 9.29 8.17 -6.50
C ASP A 28 10.59 8.21 -7.33
N SER A 29 11.43 7.17 -7.27
CA SER A 29 12.65 7.08 -8.09
C SER A 29 12.36 6.82 -9.58
N VAL A 30 11.11 6.47 -9.93
CA VAL A 30 10.71 6.18 -11.31
C VAL A 30 10.27 7.46 -12.02
N PRO A 31 10.92 7.85 -13.14
CA PRO A 31 10.54 9.04 -13.89
C PRO A 31 9.08 9.01 -14.36
N GLY A 32 8.36 10.10 -14.11
CA GLY A 32 6.95 10.22 -14.52
C GLY A 32 5.95 9.50 -13.62
N VAL A 33 6.37 9.02 -12.45
CA VAL A 33 5.47 8.46 -11.42
C VAL A 33 5.30 9.48 -10.28
N GLU A 34 4.07 9.68 -9.85
CA GLU A 34 3.73 10.50 -8.69
C GLU A 34 3.07 9.62 -7.63
N VAL A 35 3.68 9.53 -6.45
CA VAL A 35 3.23 8.62 -5.39
C VAL A 35 2.64 9.38 -4.22
N THR A 36 1.44 8.99 -3.78
CA THR A 36 0.83 9.52 -2.55
C THR A 36 0.60 8.39 -1.55
N ILE A 37 1.04 8.59 -0.31
CA ILE A 37 0.72 7.68 0.79
C ILE A 37 -0.59 8.12 1.43
N TRP A 38 -1.50 7.16 1.61
CA TRP A 38 -2.82 7.36 2.18
C TRP A 38 -3.05 6.43 3.37
N ARG A 39 -3.62 6.96 4.46
CA ARG A 39 -4.06 6.15 5.60
C ARG A 39 -5.54 5.79 5.47
N VAL A 40 -5.87 4.56 5.84
CA VAL A 40 -7.25 4.15 6.11
C VAL A 40 -7.68 4.76 7.46
N PRO A 41 -8.92 5.26 7.59
CA PRO A 41 -9.41 5.79 8.86
C PRO A 41 -9.37 4.74 9.97
N GLU A 42 -9.02 5.17 11.19
CA GLU A 42 -9.12 4.33 12.37
C GLU A 42 -10.59 4.05 12.72
N THR A 43 -10.89 2.81 13.09
CA THR A 43 -12.24 2.34 13.41
C THR A 43 -12.38 1.92 14.86
N LEU A 44 -11.27 1.67 15.56
CA LEU A 44 -11.27 1.34 16.97
C LEU A 44 -11.50 2.59 17.82
N PRO A 45 -12.29 2.47 18.91
CA PRO A 45 -12.42 3.54 19.90
C PRO A 45 -11.09 3.88 20.56
N GLU A 46 -10.95 5.14 21.00
CA GLU A 46 -9.73 5.64 21.63
C GLU A 46 -9.35 4.85 22.90
N ASP A 47 -10.32 4.46 23.72
CA ASP A 47 -10.05 3.69 24.95
C ASP A 47 -9.48 2.30 24.66
N VAL A 48 -9.86 1.69 23.53
CA VAL A 48 -9.30 0.42 23.06
C VAL A 48 -7.86 0.63 22.59
N LEU A 49 -7.60 1.69 21.82
CA LEU A 49 -6.24 2.01 21.34
C LEU A 49 -5.27 2.28 22.51
N VAL A 50 -5.74 2.98 23.55
CA VAL A 50 -4.97 3.21 24.77
C VAL A 50 -4.62 1.89 25.46
N LYS A 51 -5.60 0.98 25.62
CA LYS A 51 -5.38 -0.35 26.22
C LYS A 51 -4.42 -1.22 25.39
N MET A 52 -4.41 -1.03 24.08
CA MET A 52 -3.50 -1.73 23.15
C MET A 52 -2.09 -1.14 23.15
N HIS A 53 -1.84 -0.02 23.84
CA HIS A 53 -0.61 0.75 23.74
C HIS A 53 -0.27 1.08 22.27
N ALA A 54 -1.29 1.47 21.51
CA ALA A 54 -1.13 1.86 20.12
C ALA A 54 -0.17 3.04 20.00
N ALA A 55 0.57 3.09 18.88
CA ALA A 55 1.40 4.25 18.59
C ALA A 55 0.51 5.48 18.31
N PRO A 56 1.00 6.71 18.56
CA PRO A 56 0.28 7.90 18.16
C PRO A 56 -0.06 7.86 16.66
N VAL A 57 -1.32 8.20 16.33
CA VAL A 57 -1.76 8.25 14.94
C VAL A 57 -0.95 9.31 14.20
N ARG A 58 -0.29 8.88 13.12
CA ARG A 58 0.42 9.77 12.21
C ARG A 58 -0.53 10.76 11.56
N GLN A 59 -0.17 12.05 11.61
CA GLN A 59 -0.99 13.13 11.05
C GLN A 59 -0.52 13.63 9.69
N ASP A 60 0.68 13.21 9.26
CA ASP A 60 1.36 13.65 8.05
C ASP A 60 0.90 12.94 6.76
N HIS A 61 0.34 11.73 6.86
CA HIS A 61 -0.28 11.04 5.71
C HIS A 61 -1.79 11.33 5.67
N PRO A 62 -2.39 11.80 4.57
CA PRO A 62 -3.82 12.08 4.50
C PRO A 62 -4.68 10.82 4.65
N VAL A 63 -5.94 10.98 5.12
CA VAL A 63 -6.94 9.91 5.18
C VAL A 63 -7.61 9.76 3.82
N ILE A 64 -7.77 8.52 3.34
CA ILE A 64 -8.47 8.22 2.09
C ILE A 64 -9.87 7.67 2.35
N THR A 65 -10.78 7.98 1.44
CA THR A 65 -12.12 7.38 1.34
C THR A 65 -12.19 6.39 0.19
N ALA A 66 -13.13 5.44 0.25
CA ALA A 66 -13.27 4.42 -0.79
C ALA A 66 -13.48 5.01 -2.21
N SER A 67 -14.17 6.15 -2.33
CA SER A 67 -14.40 6.82 -3.62
C SER A 67 -13.12 7.37 -4.25
N GLN A 68 -12.16 7.82 -3.45
CA GLN A 68 -10.90 8.39 -3.94
C GLN A 68 -9.95 7.32 -4.50
N LEU A 69 -10.15 6.04 -4.19
CA LEU A 69 -9.30 4.95 -4.71
C LEU A 69 -9.31 4.88 -6.25
N ALA A 70 -10.41 5.33 -6.88
CA ALA A 70 -10.54 5.34 -8.33
C ALA A 70 -9.74 6.47 -9.01
N GLU A 71 -9.20 7.43 -8.26
CA GLU A 71 -8.43 8.57 -8.79
C GLU A 71 -6.98 8.21 -9.15
N ALA A 72 -6.49 7.06 -8.69
CA ALA A 72 -5.15 6.57 -9.01
C ALA A 72 -5.14 5.74 -10.31
N ASP A 73 -4.08 5.90 -11.11
CA ASP A 73 -3.85 5.09 -12.31
C ASP A 73 -3.44 3.65 -11.95
N GLY A 74 -2.85 3.50 -10.75
CA GLY A 74 -2.46 2.24 -10.19
C GLY A 74 -2.12 2.41 -8.71
N GLY A 75 -1.84 1.30 -8.04
CA GLY A 75 -1.57 1.36 -6.61
C GLY A 75 -1.77 0.01 -5.97
N GLY A 76 -1.31 -0.07 -4.73
CA GLY A 76 -1.33 -1.31 -3.99
C GLY A 76 -1.31 -1.02 -2.50
N SER A 77 -1.40 -2.10 -1.75
CA SER A 77 -1.16 -2.03 -0.33
C SER A 77 0.34 -1.98 -0.07
N ALA A 78 0.76 -1.37 1.05
CA ALA A 78 2.12 -1.56 1.57
C ALA A 78 2.45 -3.05 1.82
N TYR A 79 1.44 -3.94 1.85
CA TYR A 79 1.60 -5.38 1.98
C TYR A 79 1.96 -6.12 0.66
N GLY A 80 1.99 -5.43 -0.49
CA GLY A 80 2.38 -5.99 -1.77
C GLY A 80 1.36 -5.77 -2.91
N ALA A 81 1.52 -6.53 -3.98
CA ALA A 81 0.64 -6.55 -5.14
C ALA A 81 -0.79 -6.89 -4.70
N GLY A 82 -1.73 -6.06 -5.14
CA GLY A 82 -3.13 -6.20 -4.81
C GLY A 82 -3.99 -5.52 -5.86
N THR A 83 -5.29 -5.72 -5.74
CA THR A 83 -6.30 -5.06 -6.56
C THR A 83 -7.39 -4.53 -5.63
N PHE A 84 -7.99 -3.39 -5.96
CA PHE A 84 -9.19 -2.92 -5.28
C PHE A 84 -10.43 -3.50 -5.95
N ALA A 85 -11.39 -3.96 -5.15
CA ALA A 85 -12.60 -4.62 -5.63
C ALA A 85 -13.67 -3.65 -6.20
N GLY A 86 -13.53 -2.34 -6.01
CA GLY A 86 -14.61 -1.39 -6.36
C GLY A 86 -15.64 -1.26 -5.21
N ALA A 87 -16.44 -0.20 -5.22
CA ALA A 87 -17.50 0.01 -4.23
C ALA A 87 -18.61 -1.06 -4.30
N ASP A 88 -18.79 -1.67 -5.47
CA ASP A 88 -19.77 -2.72 -5.79
C ASP A 88 -19.15 -4.13 -5.84
N GLY A 89 -17.85 -4.27 -5.60
CA GLY A 89 -17.13 -5.53 -5.69
C GLY A 89 -16.93 -6.05 -7.13
N GLY A 90 -17.28 -5.27 -8.15
CA GLY A 90 -17.26 -5.72 -9.55
C GLY A 90 -15.91 -5.56 -10.26
N ARG A 91 -14.95 -4.84 -9.66
CA ARG A 91 -13.65 -4.58 -10.31
C ARG A 91 -12.76 -5.82 -10.23
N VAL A 92 -12.25 -6.22 -11.38
CA VAL A 92 -11.26 -7.30 -11.52
C VAL A 92 -9.86 -6.72 -11.70
N PRO A 93 -8.80 -7.52 -11.42
CA PRO A 93 -7.43 -7.10 -11.66
C PRO A 93 -7.19 -6.58 -13.07
N THR A 94 -6.53 -5.43 -13.19
CA THR A 94 -6.08 -4.91 -14.48
C THR A 94 -4.83 -5.65 -14.96
N GLY A 95 -4.50 -5.51 -16.25
CA GLY A 95 -3.26 -6.08 -16.79
C GLY A 95 -2.00 -5.59 -16.05
N ALA A 96 -1.99 -4.33 -15.60
CA ALA A 96 -0.89 -3.77 -14.82
C ALA A 96 -0.78 -4.42 -13.43
N GLU A 97 -1.91 -4.66 -12.76
CA GLU A 97 -1.94 -5.31 -11.44
C GLU A 97 -1.51 -6.79 -11.54
N LEU A 98 -1.94 -7.49 -12.59
CA LEU A 98 -1.51 -8.87 -12.86
C LEU A 98 0.00 -8.95 -13.14
N ALA A 99 0.53 -8.01 -13.93
CA ALA A 99 1.95 -7.92 -14.22
C ALA A 99 2.77 -7.63 -12.95
N LEU A 100 2.27 -6.76 -12.06
CA LEU A 100 2.89 -6.49 -10.76
C LEU A 100 2.90 -7.74 -9.87
N ALA A 101 1.80 -8.47 -9.81
CA ALA A 101 1.71 -9.73 -9.06
C ALA A 101 2.69 -10.78 -9.57
N GLU A 102 2.80 -10.94 -10.89
CA GLU A 102 3.77 -11.85 -11.51
C GLU A 102 5.22 -11.43 -11.19
N HIS A 103 5.51 -10.13 -11.31
CA HIS A 103 6.83 -9.58 -10.98
C HIS A 103 7.22 -9.84 -9.53
N GLN A 104 6.32 -9.54 -8.58
CA GLN A 104 6.56 -9.79 -7.17
C GLN A 104 6.79 -11.28 -6.89
N GLY A 105 6.00 -12.16 -7.51
CA GLY A 105 6.18 -13.60 -7.38
C GLY A 105 7.55 -14.08 -7.88
N LYS A 106 7.99 -13.60 -9.05
CA LYS A 106 9.33 -13.89 -9.59
C LYS A 106 10.44 -13.39 -8.68
N TYR A 107 10.31 -12.17 -8.16
CA TYR A 107 11.29 -11.57 -7.25
C TYR A 107 11.41 -12.38 -5.95
N PHE A 108 10.28 -12.68 -5.30
CA PHE A 108 10.24 -13.51 -4.09
C PHE A 108 10.84 -14.90 -4.31
N ALA A 109 10.44 -15.59 -5.38
CA ALA A 109 10.99 -16.90 -5.73
C ALA A 109 12.50 -16.85 -5.99
N GLY A 110 13.00 -15.77 -6.58
CA GLY A 110 14.42 -15.52 -6.77
C GLY A 110 15.19 -15.41 -5.46
N ILE A 111 14.66 -14.67 -4.48
CA ILE A 111 15.24 -14.57 -3.13
C ILE A 111 15.21 -15.92 -2.41
N ALA A 112 14.06 -16.59 -2.40
CA ALA A 112 13.89 -17.88 -1.74
C ALA A 112 14.90 -18.93 -2.26
N LYS A 113 15.16 -18.96 -3.58
CA LYS A 113 16.18 -19.82 -4.18
C LYS A 113 17.60 -19.54 -3.67
N LYS A 114 17.96 -18.26 -3.47
CA LYS A 114 19.27 -17.87 -2.94
C LYS A 114 19.44 -18.26 -1.47
N LEU A 115 18.35 -18.16 -0.70
CA LEU A 115 18.35 -18.51 0.73
C LEU A 115 18.36 -20.03 0.97
N LYS A 116 17.86 -20.84 0.04
CA LYS A 116 17.91 -22.32 0.12
C LYS A 116 19.35 -22.86 0.23
N SER A 117 20.32 -22.12 -0.26
CA SER A 117 21.74 -22.48 -0.28
C SER A 117 22.55 -21.92 0.90
N VAL A 118 21.88 -21.30 1.88
CA VAL A 118 22.49 -20.79 3.13
C VAL A 118 22.23 -21.77 4.26
#